data_AF-A0A7C0ZXD9-F1
#
_entry.id   AF-A0A7C0ZXD9-F1
#
_cell.length_a   1.000
_cell.length_b   1.000
_cell.length_c   1.000
_cell.angle_alpha   90.00
_cell.angle_beta   90.00
_cell.angle_gamma   90.00
#
_symmetry.space_group_name_H-M   'P 1'
#
loop_
_entity.id
_entity.type
_entity.pdbx_description
1 polymer ?
#
loop_
_entity_poly.entity_id
_entity_poly.type
_entity_poly.pdbx_seq_one_letter_code
_entity_poly.pdbx_strand_id
1 'polypeptide(L)'
;MSVAVSVRSADEIVHELDELAGDLGRSDAHVIRNAIGESLREYANYLLAPERFGDEEDEIISSEEMWVCLFYESETVAEYTDKIR
;
A
#
# COMPACT_ATOMS: atom_id res chain seq x y z
N MET A 1 8.86 -3.21 -20.49
CA MET A 1 9.27 -4.60 -20.80
C MET A 1 8.46 -5.55 -19.96
N SER A 2 7.96 -6.64 -20.53
CA SER A 2 7.34 -7.73 -19.77
C SER A 2 8.37 -8.84 -19.56
N VAL A 3 8.52 -9.28 -18.31
CA VAL A 3 9.35 -10.44 -17.95
C VAL A 3 8.41 -11.53 -17.46
N ALA A 4 8.56 -12.75 -17.95
CA ALA A 4 7.81 -13.90 -17.47
C ALA A 4 8.46 -14.43 -16.19
N VAL A 5 7.66 -14.65 -15.16
CA VAL A 5 8.11 -15.18 -13.88
C VAL A 5 7.25 -16.40 -13.57
N SER A 6 7.89 -17.50 -13.15
CA SER A 6 7.21 -18.70 -12.68
C SER A 6 7.50 -18.88 -11.20
N VAL A 7 6.45 -19.05 -10.41
CA VAL A 7 6.52 -19.22 -8.95
C VAL A 7 5.73 -20.46 -8.57
N ARG A 8 6.22 -21.19 -7.57
CA ARG A 8 5.47 -22.27 -6.92
C ARG A 8 4.92 -21.72 -5.60
N SER A 9 3.66 -22.00 -5.35
CA SER A 9 2.96 -21.63 -4.12
C SER A 9 2.23 -22.84 -3.57
N ALA A 10 1.77 -22.73 -2.32
CA ALA A 10 0.85 -23.68 -1.73
C ALA A 10 -0.50 -23.64 -2.46
N ASP A 11 -1.19 -24.77 -2.52
CA ASP A 11 -2.45 -24.92 -3.25
C ASP A 11 -3.52 -23.96 -2.70
N GLU A 12 -3.52 -23.74 -1.38
CA GLU A 12 -4.44 -22.82 -0.71
C GLU A 12 -4.27 -21.37 -1.23
N ILE A 13 -3.03 -20.93 -1.42
CA ILE A 13 -2.73 -19.58 -1.92
C ILE A 13 -3.20 -19.43 -3.37
N VAL A 14 -3.01 -20.48 -4.19
CA VAL A 14 -3.48 -20.46 -5.58
C VAL A 14 -5.00 -20.39 -5.63
N HIS A 15 -5.68 -21.12 -4.74
CA HIS A 15 -7.13 -21.10 -4.66
C HIS A 15 -7.69 -19.73 -4.26
N GLU A 16 -7.15 -19.13 -3.18
CA GLU A 16 -7.55 -17.79 -2.73
C GLU A 16 -7.29 -16.71 -3.79
N LEU A 17 -6.21 -16.85 -4.56
CA LEU A 17 -5.89 -15.96 -5.67
C LEU A 17 -6.92 -16.07 -6.81
N ASP A 18 -7.30 -17.29 -7.19
CA ASP A 18 -8.31 -17.54 -8.23
C ASP A 18 -9.67 -16.95 -7.82
N GLU A 19 -10.09 -17.13 -6.57
CA GLU A 19 -11.33 -16.56 -6.04
C GLU A 19 -11.30 -15.02 -6.10
N LEU A 20 -10.22 -14.41 -5.59
CA LEU A 20 -10.05 -12.96 -5.61
C LEU A 20 -10.01 -12.39 -7.03
N ALA A 21 -9.31 -13.06 -7.95
CA ALA A 21 -9.25 -12.66 -9.36
C ALA A 21 -10.65 -12.73 -10.00
N GLY A 22 -11.42 -13.77 -9.68
CA GLY A 22 -12.81 -13.95 -10.07
C GLY A 22 -13.71 -12.82 -9.59
N ASP A 23 -13.66 -12.49 -8.30
CA ASP A 23 -14.46 -11.41 -7.70
C ASP A 23 -14.15 -10.03 -8.29
N LEU A 24 -12.89 -9.79 -8.64
CA LEU A 24 -12.44 -8.55 -9.26
C LEU A 24 -12.68 -8.50 -10.78
N GLY A 25 -13.04 -9.62 -11.41
CA GLY A 25 -13.14 -9.74 -12.87
C GLY A 25 -11.79 -9.49 -13.57
N ARG A 26 -10.68 -9.87 -12.93
CA ARG A 26 -9.31 -9.67 -13.42
C ARG A 26 -8.60 -11.02 -13.56
N SER A 27 -7.44 -11.02 -14.23
CA SER A 27 -6.59 -12.21 -14.26
C SER A 27 -5.68 -12.28 -13.03
N ASP A 28 -5.27 -13.49 -12.65
CA ASP A 28 -4.37 -13.73 -11.52
C ASP A 28 -3.06 -12.95 -11.70
N ALA A 29 -2.56 -12.91 -12.94
CA ALA A 29 -1.36 -12.15 -13.28
C ALA A 29 -1.52 -10.63 -13.09
N HIS A 30 -2.74 -10.09 -13.16
CA HIS A 30 -3.02 -8.69 -12.82
C HIS A 30 -3.00 -8.49 -11.30
N VAL A 31 -3.70 -9.37 -10.56
CA VAL A 31 -3.76 -9.34 -9.10
C VAL A 31 -2.36 -9.47 -8.49
N ILE A 32 -1.58 -10.47 -8.92
CA ILE A 32 -0.19 -10.68 -8.49
C ILE A 32 0.66 -9.45 -8.77
N ARG A 33 0.53 -8.84 -9.95
CA ARG A 33 1.34 -7.67 -10.32
C ARG A 33 1.08 -6.49 -9.40
N ASN A 34 -0.20 -6.22 -9.09
CA ASN A 34 -0.57 -5.15 -8.17
C ASN A 34 -0.09 -5.46 -6.76
N ALA A 35 -0.32 -6.70 -6.28
CA ALA A 35 0.12 -7.13 -4.95
C ALA A 35 1.64 -6.99 -4.77
N ILE A 36 2.44 -7.40 -5.76
CA ILE A 36 3.91 -7.22 -5.73
C ILE A 36 4.27 -5.73 -5.73
N GLY A 37 3.59 -4.91 -6.54
CA GLY A 37 3.83 -3.47 -6.60
C GLY A 37 3.58 -2.77 -5.27
N GLU A 38 2.44 -3.04 -4.64
CA GLU A 38 2.09 -2.50 -3.33
C GLU A 38 3.01 -3.03 -2.24
N SER A 39 3.30 -4.34 -2.24
CA SER A 39 4.23 -4.94 -1.27
C SER A 39 5.63 -4.33 -1.35
N LEU A 40 6.14 -4.03 -2.55
CA LEU A 40 7.43 -3.37 -2.72
C LEU A 40 7.41 -1.92 -2.21
N ARG A 41 6.30 -1.20 -2.42
CA ARG A 41 6.13 0.16 -1.92
C ARG A 41 6.08 0.18 -0.38
N GLU A 42 5.30 -0.71 0.21
CA GLU A 42 5.21 -0.87 1.66
C GLU A 42 6.55 -1.31 2.27
N TYR A 43 7.22 -2.28 1.66
CA TYR A 43 8.52 -2.76 2.13
C TYR A 43 9.57 -1.65 2.10
N ALA A 44 9.60 -0.83 1.04
CA ALA A 44 10.48 0.34 0.99
C ALA A 44 10.18 1.32 2.12
N ASN A 45 8.91 1.59 2.42
CA ASN A 45 8.51 2.44 3.54
C ASN A 45 8.96 1.86 4.89
N TYR A 46 8.81 0.55 5.11
CA TYR A 46 9.27 -0.10 6.34
C TYR A 46 10.78 -0.03 6.52
N LEU A 47 11.56 -0.08 5.44
CA LEU A 47 13.02 0.06 5.52
C LEU A 47 13.47 1.47 5.90
N LEU A 48 12.73 2.49 5.49
CA LEU A 48 13.00 3.89 5.82
C LEU A 48 12.47 4.28 7.21
N ALA A 49 11.45 3.58 7.72
CA ALA A 49 10.84 3.89 8.99
C ALA A 49 11.84 3.97 10.18
N PRO A 50 12.82 3.04 10.34
CA PRO A 50 13.82 3.14 11.39
C PRO A 50 14.71 4.39 11.32
N GLU A 51 15.04 4.86 10.11
CA GLU A 51 15.83 6.08 9.92
C GLU A 51 15.01 7.31 10.34
N ARG A 52 13.71 7.31 10.08
CA ARG A 52 12.79 8.36 10.54
C ARG A 52 12.55 8.33 12.05
N PHE A 53 12.38 7.14 12.64
CA PHE A 53 12.18 7.00 14.08
C PHE A 53 13.37 7.47 14.92
N GLY A 54 14.58 7.50 14.34
CA GLY A 54 15.81 7.95 15.00
C GLY A 54 16.23 9.38 14.66
N ASP A 55 15.47 10.08 13.81
CA ASP A 55 15.79 11.44 13.41
C ASP A 55 15.26 12.44 14.46
N GLU A 56 16.18 13.09 15.19
CA GLU A 56 15.85 14.09 16.22
C GLU A 56 15.26 15.38 15.62
N GLU A 57 15.38 15.58 14.30
CA GLU A 57 14.81 16.71 13.55
C GLU A 57 13.47 16.36 12.87
N ASP A 58 12.99 15.10 12.93
CA ASP A 58 11.65 14.75 12.42
C ASP A 58 10.61 15.34 13.37
N GLU A 59 9.90 16.36 12.91
CA GLU A 59 8.89 17.06 13.72
C GLU A 59 7.80 16.07 14.16
N ILE A 60 7.56 16.00 15.47
CA ILE A 60 6.44 15.24 16.01
C ILE A 60 5.15 15.93 15.55
N ILE A 61 4.51 15.34 14.56
CA ILE A 61 3.20 15.79 14.09
C ILE A 61 2.11 15.42 15.11
N SER A 62 1.11 16.28 15.23
CA SER A 62 -0.12 16.01 15.98
C SER A 62 -0.89 14.84 15.36
N SER A 63 -1.84 14.29 16.12
CA SER A 63 -2.70 13.21 15.60
C SER A 63 -3.48 13.69 14.37
N GLU A 64 -3.97 14.93 14.40
CA GLU A 64 -4.69 15.59 13.31
C GLU A 64 -3.83 15.72 12.04
N GLU A 65 -2.58 16.13 12.18
CA GLU A 65 -1.62 16.21 11.07
C GLU A 65 -1.30 14.82 10.50
N MET A 66 -1.18 13.80 11.35
CA MET A 66 -1.01 12.41 10.92
C MET A 66 -2.19 11.92 10.06
N TRP A 67 -3.43 12.24 10.47
CA TRP A 67 -4.61 11.94 9.66
C TRP A 67 -4.50 12.62 8.28
N VAL A 68 -4.16 13.91 8.22
CA VAL A 68 -4.00 14.61 6.94
C VAL A 68 -2.94 13.96 6.04
N CYS A 69 -1.78 13.57 6.60
CA CYS A 69 -0.71 12.92 5.84
C CYS A 69 -1.10 11.52 5.31
N LEU A 70 -1.84 10.73 6.08
CA LEU A 70 -2.24 9.37 5.68
C LEU A 70 -3.32 9.34 4.60
N PHE A 71 -4.16 10.38 4.53
CA PHE A 71 -5.28 10.45 3.57
C PHE A 71 -5.02 11.39 2.38
N TYR A 72 -3.79 11.92 2.26
CA TYR A 72 -3.43 12.97 1.30
C TYR A 72 -3.60 12.58 -0.18
N GLU A 73 -3.58 11.28 -0.50
CA GLU A 73 -3.80 10.77 -1.87
C GLU A 73 -5.27 10.44 -2.18
N SER A 74 -6.18 10.54 -1.20
CA SER A 74 -7.61 10.30 -1.43
C SER A 74 -8.35 11.62 -1.70
N GLU A 75 -9.36 11.60 -2.55
CA GLU A 75 -10.21 12.76 -2.90
C GLU A 75 -10.94 13.41 -1.69
N THR A 76 -10.69 12.95 -0.46
CA THR A 76 -11.35 13.36 0.78
C THR A 76 -10.65 14.49 1.54
N VAL A 77 -9.43 14.90 1.15
CA VAL A 77 -8.67 15.96 1.85
C VAL A 77 -9.44 17.29 1.89
N ALA A 78 -10.15 17.63 0.81
CA ALA A 78 -10.91 18.87 0.73
C ALA A 78 -12.06 18.96 1.76
N GLU A 79 -12.60 17.82 2.20
CA GLU A 79 -13.73 17.76 3.14
C GLU A 79 -13.27 17.88 4.60
N TYR A 80 -12.01 17.54 4.89
CA TYR A 80 -11.43 17.62 6.23
C TYR A 80 -10.81 18.98 6.54
N THR A 81 -10.21 19.64 5.55
CA THR A 81 -9.61 20.97 5.72
C THR A 81 -10.62 22.03 6.16
N ASP A 82 -11.91 21.85 5.86
CA ASP A 82 -12.98 22.80 6.22
C ASP A 82 -13.47 22.64 7.68
N LYS A 83 -13.10 21.54 8.36
CA LYS A 83 -13.51 21.27 9.76
C LYS A 83 -12.47 21.65 10.81
N ILE A 84 -11.26 22.04 10.39
CA ILE A 84 -10.13 22.35 11.28
C ILE A 84 -9.95 23.88 11.46
N ARG A 85 -10.91 24.70 10.97
CA ARG A 85 -10.86 26.16 11.08
C ARG A 85 -11.74 26.73 12.18
#